data_AF-A0A5K1AF55-F1
#
_entry.id   AF-A0A5K1AF55-F1
#
_cell.length_a   1.000
_cell.length_b   1.000
_cell.length_c   1.000
_cell.angle_alpha   90.00
_cell.angle_beta   90.00
_cell.angle_gamma   90.00
#
_symmetry.space_group_name_H-M   'P 1'
#
loop_
_entity.id
_entity.type
_entity.pdbx_description
1 polymer ?
#
loop_
_entity_poly.entity_id
_entity_poly.type
_entity_poly.pdbx_seq_one_letter_code
_entity_poly.pdbx_strand_id
1 'polypeptide(L)'
;VKYLVSRWGSDINSLGCYCFDLIGKPVDLSEKIQRPVDNLFFAGEAASVDHSGSVHGAFTTGILAAQACRRRIFERYSMFNLLHPTVGGAADEVSIPLQISRM
;
A
#
# COMPACT_ATOMS: atom_id res chain seq x y z
N VAL A 1 -21.95 21.59 18.17
CA VAL A 1 -22.61 20.48 17.45
C VAL A 1 -23.38 19.66 18.47
N LYS A 2 -24.69 19.42 18.28
CA LYS A 2 -25.48 18.57 19.19
C LYS A 2 -25.59 17.12 18.73
N TYR A 3 -25.52 16.88 17.42
CA TYR A 3 -25.53 15.56 16.80
C TYR A 3 -24.66 15.56 15.55
N LEU A 4 -24.04 14.42 15.27
CA LEU A 4 -23.29 14.14 14.05
C LEU A 4 -23.74 12.76 13.54
N VAL A 5 -24.09 12.67 12.27
CA VAL A 5 -24.57 11.44 11.63
C VAL A 5 -23.66 11.15 10.44
N SER A 6 -23.02 9.97 10.43
CA SER A 6 -22.18 9.55 9.33
C SER A 6 -23.01 9.04 8.15
N ARG A 7 -22.47 9.19 6.94
CA ARG A 7 -23.06 8.66 5.70
C ARG A 7 -21.98 8.00 4.84
N TRP A 8 -21.26 7.05 5.43
CA TRP A 8 -20.13 6.34 4.81
C TRP A 8 -20.44 5.79 3.42
N GLY A 9 -21.63 5.20 3.22
CA GLY A 9 -22.03 4.64 1.93
C GLY A 9 -22.23 5.68 0.80
N SER A 10 -22.37 6.97 1.13
CA SER A 10 -22.47 8.05 0.14
C SER A 10 -21.25 8.99 0.16
N ASP A 11 -20.29 8.76 1.05
CA ASP A 11 -19.04 9.53 1.05
C ASP A 11 -18.18 9.10 -0.15
N ILE A 12 -17.79 10.06 -0.99
CA ILE A 12 -17.06 9.80 -2.24
C ILE A 12 -15.68 9.18 -2.01
N ASN A 13 -15.07 9.40 -0.84
CA ASN A 13 -13.75 8.88 -0.53
C ASN A 13 -13.77 7.49 0.13
N SER A 14 -14.95 7.01 0.54
CA SER A 14 -15.08 5.76 1.29
C SER A 14 -16.01 4.76 0.61
N LEU A 15 -17.13 5.24 0.04
CA LEU A 15 -18.16 4.45 -0.65
C LEU A 15 -18.69 3.25 0.16
N GLY A 16 -18.49 3.27 1.48
CA GLY A 16 -18.67 2.14 2.39
C GLY A 16 -17.94 2.38 3.71
N CYS A 17 -18.17 1.50 4.69
CA CYS A 17 -17.52 1.60 6.01
C CYS A 17 -16.22 0.81 6.06
N TYR A 18 -16.30 -0.49 5.72
CA TYR A 18 -15.18 -1.43 5.74
C TYR A 18 -15.50 -2.63 4.86
N CYS A 19 -14.48 -3.38 4.48
CA CYS A 19 -14.56 -4.61 3.74
C CYS A 19 -15.09 -5.77 4.59
N PHE A 20 -15.80 -6.69 3.94
CA PHE A 20 -16.37 -7.87 4.55
C PHE A 20 -16.28 -9.06 3.60
N ASP A 21 -16.06 -10.24 4.15
CA ASP A 21 -15.89 -11.46 3.37
C ASP A 21 -17.25 -12.05 3.01
N LEU A 22 -17.64 -11.84 1.75
CA LEU A 22 -18.87 -12.41 1.21
C LEU A 22 -18.77 -13.94 1.10
N ILE A 23 -19.93 -14.60 1.12
CA ILE A 23 -20.03 -16.04 0.85
C ILE A 23 -19.44 -16.30 -0.54
N GLY A 24 -18.47 -17.22 -0.62
CA GLY A 24 -17.78 -17.54 -1.87
C GLY A 24 -16.64 -16.60 -2.23
N LYS A 25 -16.23 -15.67 -1.34
CA LYS A 25 -14.99 -14.90 -1.51
C LYS A 25 -13.82 -15.88 -1.75
N PRO A 26 -13.01 -15.69 -2.80
CA PRO A 26 -11.80 -16.49 -2.98
C PRO A 26 -10.87 -16.32 -1.78
N VAL A 27 -10.36 -17.45 -1.27
CA VAL A 27 -9.47 -17.47 -0.09
C VAL A 27 -8.23 -16.61 -0.30
N ASP A 28 -7.75 -16.52 -1.55
CA ASP A 28 -6.55 -15.77 -1.92
C ASP A 28 -6.83 -14.31 -2.36
N LEU A 29 -8.05 -13.80 -2.19
CA LEU A 29 -8.40 -12.46 -2.67
C LEU A 29 -7.57 -11.36 -1.97
N SER A 30 -7.42 -11.43 -0.65
CA SER A 30 -6.62 -10.46 0.10
C SER A 30 -5.15 -10.47 -0.35
N GLU A 31 -4.59 -11.66 -0.60
CA GLU A 31 -3.23 -11.81 -1.14
C GLU A 31 -3.11 -11.24 -2.56
N LYS A 32 -4.10 -11.48 -3.41
CA LYS A 32 -4.17 -10.91 -4.77
C LYS A 32 -4.15 -9.39 -4.74
N ILE A 33 -4.92 -8.78 -3.83
CA ILE A 33 -4.98 -7.32 -3.66
C ILE A 33 -3.62 -6.77 -3.22
N GLN A 34 -2.89 -7.48 -2.34
CA GLN A 34 -1.55 -7.04 -1.89
C GLN A 34 -0.48 -7.06 -2.99
N ARG A 35 -0.68 -7.78 -4.09
CA ARG A 35 0.37 -7.94 -5.12
C ARG A 35 0.65 -6.60 -5.80
N PRO A 36 1.91 -6.13 -5.81
CA PRO A 36 2.26 -4.89 -6.49
C PRO A 36 2.15 -5.04 -8.00
N VAL A 37 1.86 -3.93 -8.68
CA VAL A 37 1.83 -3.84 -10.14
C VAL A 37 2.84 -2.79 -10.57
N ASP A 38 3.98 -3.25 -11.08
CA ASP A 38 5.16 -2.43 -11.41
C ASP A 38 5.68 -1.58 -10.23
N ASN A 39 5.34 -0.29 -10.20
CA ASN A 39 5.69 0.66 -9.14
C ASN A 39 4.50 1.03 -8.24
N LEU A 40 3.34 0.40 -8.44
CA LEU A 40 2.14 0.57 -7.62
C LEU A 40 2.08 -0.52 -6.55
N PHE A 41 1.85 -0.09 -5.32
CA PHE A 41 1.76 -0.95 -4.15
C PHE A 41 0.43 -0.70 -3.45
N PHE A 42 -0.21 -1.77 -3.00
CA PHE A 42 -1.54 -1.72 -2.40
C PHE A 42 -1.47 -2.09 -0.93
N ALA A 43 -2.21 -1.35 -0.11
CA ALA A 43 -2.34 -1.56 1.32
C ALA A 43 -3.75 -1.12 1.76
N GLY A 44 -4.09 -1.42 3.00
CA GLY A 44 -5.38 -1.09 3.58
C GLY A 44 -6.06 -2.30 4.18
N GLU A 45 -7.19 -2.07 4.84
CA GLU A 45 -7.90 -3.13 5.58
C GLU A 45 -8.30 -4.31 4.68
N ALA A 46 -8.75 -4.06 3.45
CA ALA A 46 -9.14 -5.11 2.49
C ALA A 46 -7.97 -5.96 1.99
N ALA A 47 -6.74 -5.47 2.16
CA ALA A 47 -5.55 -6.20 1.80
C ALA A 47 -5.12 -7.15 2.92
N SER A 48 -5.66 -7.08 4.14
CA SER A 48 -5.25 -7.95 5.23
C SER A 48 -5.87 -9.35 5.10
N VAL A 49 -5.06 -10.38 5.34
CA VAL A 49 -5.53 -11.78 5.39
C VAL A 49 -6.13 -12.07 6.76
N ASP A 50 -5.42 -11.73 7.84
CA ASP A 50 -5.81 -12.10 9.20
C ASP A 50 -6.80 -11.11 9.86
N HIS A 51 -6.78 -9.86 9.42
CA HIS A 51 -7.45 -8.74 10.09
C HIS A 51 -8.20 -7.82 9.11
N SER A 52 -8.90 -8.43 8.15
CA SER A 52 -9.76 -7.72 7.18
C SER A 52 -10.81 -6.85 7.88
N GLY A 53 -11.10 -5.67 7.33
CA GLY A 53 -12.10 -4.73 7.86
C GLY A 53 -11.68 -4.01 9.16
N SER A 54 -10.38 -4.00 9.48
CA SER A 54 -9.87 -3.45 10.74
C SER A 54 -8.71 -2.47 10.56
N VAL A 55 -8.55 -1.59 11.56
CA VAL A 55 -7.42 -0.63 11.63
C VAL A 55 -6.08 -1.36 11.74
N HIS A 56 -6.00 -2.45 12.50
CA HIS A 56 -4.77 -3.24 12.64
C HIS A 56 -4.37 -3.89 11.31
N GLY A 57 -5.34 -4.39 10.55
CA GLY A 57 -5.11 -4.91 9.20
C GLY A 57 -4.58 -3.84 8.24
N ALA A 58 -5.18 -2.64 8.26
CA ALA A 58 -4.72 -1.51 7.46
C ALA A 58 -3.29 -1.07 7.83
N PHE A 59 -2.98 -0.99 9.12
CA PHE A 59 -1.65 -0.63 9.61
C PHE A 59 -0.58 -1.65 9.20
N THR A 60 -0.83 -2.93 9.45
CA THR A 60 0.12 -4.01 9.15
C THR A 60 0.40 -4.09 7.65
N THR A 61 -0.65 -4.04 6.81
CA THR A 61 -0.48 -4.05 5.34
C THR A 61 0.24 -2.80 4.84
N GLY A 62 0.03 -1.64 5.47
CA GLY A 62 0.77 -0.42 5.19
C GLY A 62 2.28 -0.56 5.42
N ILE A 63 2.68 -1.19 6.53
CA ILE A 63 4.11 -1.49 6.80
C ILE A 63 4.67 -2.42 5.73
N LEU A 64 3.94 -3.48 5.38
CA LEU A 64 4.37 -4.45 4.38
C LEU A 64 4.55 -3.81 3.00
N ALA A 65 3.61 -2.98 2.57
CA ALA A 65 3.71 -2.24 1.31
C ALA A 65 4.89 -1.27 1.33
N ALA A 66 5.11 -0.52 2.43
CA ALA A 66 6.26 0.38 2.56
C ALA A 66 7.60 -0.37 2.49
N GLN A 67 7.70 -1.54 3.12
CA GLN A 67 8.88 -2.40 3.02
C GLN A 67 9.09 -2.94 1.60
N ALA A 68 8.02 -3.29 0.89
CA ALA A 68 8.09 -3.69 -0.52
C ALA A 68 8.55 -2.54 -1.42
N CYS A 69 8.01 -1.33 -1.23
CA CYS A 69 8.47 -0.12 -1.92
C CYS A 69 9.97 0.08 -1.70
N ARG A 70 10.42 0.04 -0.44
CA ARG A 70 11.84 0.22 -0.09
C ARG A 70 12.73 -0.82 -0.77
N ARG A 71 12.33 -2.10 -0.76
CA ARG A 71 13.09 -3.18 -1.44
C ARG A 71 13.18 -2.93 -2.94
N ARG A 72 12.07 -2.62 -3.60
CA ARG A 72 12.01 -2.33 -5.04
C ARG A 72 12.91 -1.17 -5.44
N ILE A 73 12.94 -0.12 -4.63
CA ILE A 73 13.80 1.05 -4.80
C ILE A 73 15.27 0.63 -4.71
N PHE A 74 15.64 -0.10 -3.65
CA PHE A 74 17.00 -0.60 -3.47
C PHE A 74 17.46 -1.48 -4.63
N GLU A 75 16.64 -2.44 -5.06
CA GLU A 75 16.95 -3.32 -6.20
C GLU A 75 17.21 -2.51 -7.48
N ARG A 76 16.40 -1.47 -7.73
CA ARG A 76 16.56 -0.62 -8.91
C ARG A 76 17.81 0.26 -8.82
N TYR A 77 18.16 0.79 -7.65
CA TYR A 77 19.40 1.55 -7.44
C TYR A 77 20.66 0.69 -7.46
N SER A 78 20.64 -0.47 -6.81
CA SER A 78 21.76 -1.41 -6.87
C SER A 78 22.03 -1.84 -8.31
N MET A 79 20.97 -2.12 -9.08
CA MET A 79 21.08 -2.39 -10.52
C MET A 79 21.63 -1.19 -11.30
N PHE A 80 21.16 0.03 -11.01
CA PHE A 80 21.65 1.25 -11.67
C PHE A 80 23.14 1.49 -11.40
N ASN A 81 23.58 1.36 -10.14
CA ASN A 81 24.99 1.49 -9.76
C ASN A 81 25.88 0.41 -10.37
N LEU A 82 25.37 -0.81 -10.56
CA LEU A 82 26.08 -1.90 -11.25
C LEU A 82 26.26 -1.62 -12.75
N LEU A 83 25.30 -0.96 -13.39
CA LEU A 83 25.33 -0.66 -14.83
C LEU A 83 26.09 0.63 -15.17
N HIS A 84 26.34 1.50 -14.19
CA HIS A 84 27.07 2.77 -14.38
C HIS A 84 28.10 3.00 -13.25
N PRO A 85 29.35 2.49 -13.38
CA PRO A 85 30.32 2.45 -12.28
C PRO A 85 30.95 3.81 -11.91
N THR A 86 30.60 4.91 -12.59
CA THR A 86 31.26 6.20 -12.44
C THR A 86 30.27 7.33 -12.15
N VAL A 87 30.04 7.61 -10.87
CA VAL A 87 30.15 8.96 -10.28
C VAL A 87 30.57 8.78 -8.83
N GLY A 88 31.87 8.97 -8.56
CA GLY A 88 32.36 9.26 -7.23
C GLY A 88 31.86 10.64 -6.81
N GLY A 89 30.72 10.68 -6.14
CA GLY A 89 30.16 11.82 -5.44
C GLY A 89 29.44 11.26 -4.23
N ALA A 90 29.38 12.01 -3.14
CA ALA A 90 28.84 11.58 -1.86
C ALA A 90 27.54 10.76 -2.01
N ALA A 91 27.30 9.83 -1.07
CA ALA A 91 26.03 9.14 -0.94
C ALA A 91 24.89 10.15 -0.75
N ASP A 92 24.45 10.78 -1.84
CA ASP A 92 23.28 11.61 -1.89
C ASP A 92 22.14 10.68 -1.50
N GLU A 93 21.49 10.99 -0.38
CA GLU A 93 20.22 10.38 -0.02
C GLU A 93 19.26 10.58 -1.18
N VAL A 94 19.14 9.58 -2.05
CA VAL A 94 18.29 9.72 -3.22
C VAL A 94 16.84 9.69 -2.73
N SER A 95 16.27 10.89 -2.61
CA SER A 95 14.87 11.07 -2.27
C SER A 95 14.01 10.71 -3.47
N ILE A 96 13.51 9.47 -3.50
CA ILE A 96 12.42 9.11 -4.40
C ILE A 96 11.12 9.55 -3.74
N PRO A 97 10.36 10.48 -4.35
CA PRO A 97 9.06 10.85 -3.82
C PRO A 97 8.12 9.65 -3.89
N LEU A 98 7.67 9.16 -2.73
CA LEU A 98 6.56 8.23 -2.64
C LEU A 98 5.25 9.01 -2.84
N GLN A 99 4.55 8.74 -3.93
CA GLN A 99 3.23 9.30 -4.15
C GLN A 99 2.18 8.40 -3.52
N ILE A 100 1.50 8.90 -2.49
CA ILE A 100 0.28 8.28 -1.97
C ILE A 100 -0.87 8.76 -2.85
N SER A 101 -1.31 7.92 -3.79
CA SER A 101 -2.49 8.22 -4.60
C SER A 101 -3.74 8.10 -3.75
N ARG A 102 -4.64 9.08 -3.90
CA ARG A 102 -6.05 8.91 -3.54
C ARG A 102 -6.75 8.35 -4.77
N MET A 103 -7.58 7.32 -4.60
CA MET A 103 -8.52 6.87 -5.62
C MET A 103 -9.83 7.66 -5.50
#